data_AF-A0A318NQK8-F1
#
_entry.id   AF-A0A318NQK8-F1
#
_cell.length_a   1.000
_cell.length_b   1.000
_cell.length_c   1.000
_cell.angle_alpha   90.00
_cell.angle_beta   90.00
_cell.angle_gamma   90.00
#
_symmetry.space_group_name_H-M   'P 1'
#
loop_
_entity.id
_entity.type
_entity.pdbx_description
1 polymer ?
#
loop_
_entity_poly.entity_id
_entity_poly.type
_entity_poly.pdbx_seq_one_letter_code
_entity_poly.pdbx_strand_id
1 'polypeptide(L)'
;MFASHCPDRFAGTRWRTTALRQLPFLVDAAHAVSECRVVRMDMVGDHTIVVGAVEAVTTEDADPTPLLHGLGRYKVWPKSVT
;
A
#
# COMPACT_ATOMS: atom_id res chain seq x y z
N MET A 1 -11.95 -7.16 4.82
CA MET A 1 -10.51 -6.99 5.17
C MET A 1 -9.67 -7.45 3.98
N PHE A 2 -8.64 -6.70 3.57
CA PHE A 2 -7.89 -7.03 2.34
C PHE A 2 -7.07 -8.32 2.41
N ALA A 3 -6.75 -8.83 3.60
CA ALA A 3 -6.03 -10.11 3.78
C ALA A 3 -6.96 -11.32 3.97
N SER A 4 -8.27 -11.12 4.20
CA SER A 4 -9.22 -12.22 4.42
C SER A 4 -9.68 -12.84 3.09
N HIS A 5 -10.34 -13.99 3.13
CA HIS A 5 -11.02 -14.52 1.95
C HIS A 5 -12.35 -13.78 1.74
N CYS A 6 -12.37 -12.76 0.87
CA CYS A 6 -13.54 -11.94 0.55
C CYS A 6 -13.62 -11.71 -0.97
N PRO A 7 -14.76 -12.00 -1.62
CA PRO A 7 -14.92 -11.80 -3.07
C PRO A 7 -14.77 -10.33 -3.49
N ASP A 8 -15.42 -9.42 -2.76
CA ASP A 8 -15.27 -7.98 -2.95
C ASP A 8 -14.47 -7.37 -1.81
N ARG A 9 -13.19 -7.06 -2.07
CA ARG A 9 -12.28 -6.48 -1.08
C ARG A 9 -12.48 -4.98 -0.90
N PHE A 10 -13.15 -4.33 -1.84
CA PHE A 10 -13.40 -2.89 -1.82
C PHE A 10 -14.77 -2.55 -1.22
N ALA A 11 -15.67 -3.52 -1.11
CA ALA A 11 -16.94 -3.36 -0.40
C ALA A 11 -16.72 -2.72 0.99
N GLY A 12 -17.33 -1.55 1.18
CA GLY A 12 -17.25 -0.79 2.44
C GLY A 12 -15.91 -0.09 2.72
N THR A 13 -14.95 -0.08 1.77
CA THR A 13 -13.71 0.69 1.87
C THR A 13 -13.80 1.93 0.99
N ARG A 14 -13.43 3.11 1.51
CA ARG A 14 -13.33 4.31 0.67
C ARG A 14 -12.05 4.25 -0.16
N TRP A 15 -12.20 4.41 -1.48
CA TRP A 15 -11.09 4.46 -2.40
C TRP A 15 -11.40 5.40 -3.57
N ARG A 16 -10.34 5.87 -4.24
CA ARG A 16 -10.41 6.66 -5.48
C ARG A 16 -9.32 6.19 -6.43
N THR A 17 -9.30 6.69 -7.65
CA THR A 17 -8.21 6.39 -8.58
C THR A 17 -7.01 7.33 -8.38
N THR A 18 -5.81 6.82 -8.64
CA THR A 18 -4.59 7.61 -8.81
C THR A 18 -4.63 8.41 -10.11
N ALA A 19 -3.82 9.45 -10.23
CA ALA A 19 -3.92 10.37 -11.36
C ALA A 19 -3.36 9.79 -12.67
N LEU A 20 -2.18 9.15 -12.63
CA LEU A 20 -1.46 8.79 -13.86
C LEU A 20 -1.99 7.50 -14.52
N ARG A 21 -2.15 6.43 -13.73
CA ARG A 21 -2.49 5.07 -14.17
C ARG A 21 -3.88 4.62 -13.74
N GLN A 22 -4.65 5.48 -13.06
CA GLN A 22 -6.01 5.19 -12.60
C GLN A 22 -6.11 3.94 -11.70
N LEU A 23 -5.09 3.72 -10.86
CA LEU A 23 -5.02 2.58 -9.94
C LEU A 23 -5.80 2.86 -8.65
N PRO A 24 -6.29 1.84 -7.93
CA PRO A 24 -7.00 2.05 -6.66
C PRO A 24 -6.08 2.65 -5.58
N PHE A 25 -6.54 3.73 -4.95
CA PHE A 25 -5.93 4.39 -3.82
C PHE A 25 -6.90 4.41 -2.63
N LEU A 26 -6.51 3.74 -1.53
CA LEU A 26 -7.29 3.62 -0.30
C LEU A 26 -7.14 4.88 0.58
N VAL A 27 -8.06 5.83 0.40
CA VAL A 27 -7.97 7.20 0.96
C VAL A 27 -7.84 7.23 2.49
N ASP A 28 -8.47 6.29 3.20
CA ASP A 28 -8.43 6.25 4.67
C ASP A 28 -7.24 5.50 5.27
N ALA A 29 -6.55 4.70 4.44
CA ALA A 29 -5.62 3.68 4.95
C ALA A 29 -4.18 3.86 4.46
N ALA A 30 -4.00 4.49 3.30
CA ALA A 30 -2.70 4.69 2.70
C ALA A 30 -2.25 6.14 2.85
N HIS A 31 -1.13 6.37 3.54
CA HIS A 31 -0.51 7.69 3.66
C HIS A 31 0.15 8.16 2.36
N ALA A 32 0.57 7.21 1.52
CA ALA A 32 1.17 7.44 0.22
C ALA A 32 0.84 6.30 -0.74
N VAL A 33 0.85 6.59 -2.04
CA VAL A 33 0.71 5.62 -3.12
C VAL A 33 1.75 5.88 -4.20
N SER A 34 2.37 4.82 -4.71
CA SER A 34 3.27 4.86 -5.85
C SER A 34 2.66 4.13 -7.03
N GLU A 35 2.72 4.76 -8.20
CA GLU A 35 2.30 4.18 -9.47
C GLU A 35 3.55 3.65 -10.16
N CYS A 36 3.57 2.34 -10.45
CA CYS A 36 4.76 1.67 -10.96
C CYS A 36 4.44 0.89 -12.23
N ARG A 37 5.37 0.94 -13.19
CA ARG A 37 5.38 0.02 -14.33
C ARG A 37 6.26 -1.18 -14.01
N VAL A 38 5.74 -2.39 -14.17
CA VAL A 38 6.53 -3.62 -13.99
C VAL A 38 7.67 -3.65 -15.01
N VAL A 39 8.90 -3.83 -14.53
CA VAL A 39 10.11 -3.91 -15.36
C VAL A 39 10.76 -5.29 -15.32
N ARG A 40 10.54 -6.05 -14.23
CA ARG A 40 11.09 -7.39 -14.07
C ARG A 40 10.25 -8.22 -13.12
N MET A 41 10.18 -9.52 -13.38
CA MET A 41 9.55 -10.50 -12.51
C MET A 41 10.48 -11.72 -12.43
N ASP A 42 10.94 -12.05 -11.24
CA ASP A 42 11.81 -13.22 -11.01
C ASP A 42 11.10 -14.19 -10.06
N MET A 43 11.02 -15.46 -10.45
CA MET A 43 10.53 -16.52 -9.58
C MET A 43 11.65 -16.98 -8.64
N VAL A 44 11.40 -16.92 -7.33
CA VAL A 44 12.36 -17.28 -6.27
C VAL A 44 11.65 -18.17 -5.27
N GLY A 45 11.89 -19.48 -5.36
CA GLY A 45 11.20 -20.48 -4.54
C GLY A 45 9.70 -20.52 -4.86
N ASP A 46 8.89 -20.30 -3.83
CA ASP A 46 7.42 -20.25 -3.88
C ASP A 46 6.86 -18.81 -4.04
N HIS A 47 7.73 -17.81 -4.20
CA HIS A 47 7.35 -16.41 -4.35
C HIS A 47 7.88 -15.81 -5.66
N THR A 48 7.27 -14.70 -6.09
CA THR A 48 7.76 -13.90 -7.22
C THR A 48 8.22 -12.54 -6.70
N ILE A 49 9.46 -12.17 -7.04
CA ILE A 49 9.96 -10.81 -6.88
C ILE A 49 9.47 -10.00 -8.07
N VAL A 50 8.69 -8.95 -7.83
CA VAL A 50 8.21 -8.02 -8.86
C VAL A 50 8.92 -6.68 -8.68
N VAL A 51 9.66 -6.25 -9.69
CA VAL A 51 10.35 -4.95 -9.70
C VAL A 51 9.53 -3.96 -10.53
N GLY A 52 9.19 -2.82 -9.93
CA GLY A 52 8.48 -1.73 -10.59
C GLY A 52 9.35 -0.48 -10.71
N ALA A 53 9.36 0.14 -11.89
CA ALA A 53 9.85 1.50 -12.06
C ALA A 53 8.77 2.49 -11.60
N VAL A 54 9.11 3.35 -10.65
CA VAL A 54 8.20 4.38 -10.11
C VAL A 54 7.99 5.46 -11.17
N GLU A 55 6.73 5.77 -11.47
CA GLU A 55 6.35 6.77 -12.46
C GLU A 55 5.59 7.95 -11.83
N ALA A 56 4.91 7.73 -10.71
CA ALA A 56 4.29 8.78 -9.91
C ALA A 56 4.24 8.40 -8.42
N VAL A 57 4.22 9.42 -7.56
CA VAL A 57 4.03 9.28 -6.11
C VAL A 57 3.01 10.33 -5.65
N THR A 58 2.05 9.93 -4.84
CA THR A 58 1.09 10.82 -4.16
C THR A 58 1.18 10.60 -2.66
N THR A 59 1.11 11.69 -1.88
CA THR A 59 1.13 11.70 -0.41
C THR A 59 -0.06 12.51 0.11
N GLU A 60 -0.78 12.03 1.12
CA GLU A 60 -1.92 12.76 1.72
C GLU A 60 -1.54 13.47 3.03
N ASP A 61 -0.71 12.84 3.87
CA ASP A 61 -0.31 13.37 5.17
C ASP A 61 1.15 13.84 5.17
N ALA A 62 1.42 15.02 5.72
CA ALA A 62 2.79 15.53 5.90
C ALA A 62 3.53 14.87 7.09
N ASP A 63 2.81 14.34 8.08
CA ASP A 63 3.35 13.61 9.25
C ASP A 63 2.54 12.32 9.52
N PRO A 64 2.62 11.32 8.63
CA PRO A 64 1.86 10.09 8.79
C PRO A 64 2.39 9.26 9.96
N THR A 65 1.49 8.59 10.67
CA THR A 65 1.88 7.56 11.65
C THR A 65 1.71 6.17 11.04
N PRO A 66 2.79 5.53 10.53
CA PRO A 66 2.65 4.30 9.78
C PRO A 66 2.13 3.15 10.65
N LEU A 67 1.32 2.28 10.04
CA LEU A 67 0.94 0.99 10.60
C LEU A 67 2.17 0.06 10.61
N LEU A 68 2.45 -0.53 11.76
CA LEU A 68 3.46 -1.57 11.91
C LEU A 68 2.83 -2.94 11.95
N HIS A 69 3.47 -3.92 11.31
CA HIS A 69 3.15 -5.33 11.45
C HIS A 69 4.43 -6.12 11.77
N GLY A 70 4.43 -6.86 12.87
CA GLY A 70 5.57 -7.67 13.31
C GLY A 70 5.18 -8.64 14.41
N LEU A 71 5.82 -9.82 14.45
CA LEU A 71 5.50 -10.89 15.41
C LEU A 71 4.00 -11.24 15.45
N GLY A 72 3.35 -11.25 14.29
CA GLY A 72 1.93 -11.56 14.14
C GLY A 72 0.98 -10.52 14.75
N ARG A 73 1.46 -9.30 15.02
CA ARG A 73 0.66 -8.24 15.66
C ARG A 73 0.81 -6.92 14.92
N TYR A 74 -0.28 -6.15 14.91
CA TYR A 74 -0.25 -4.77 14.48
C TYR A 74 0.13 -3.84 15.64
N LYS A 75 0.89 -2.78 15.32
CA LYS A 75 1.25 -1.70 16.25
C LYS A 75 1.21 -0.37 15.53
N VAL A 76 1.16 0.70 16.32
CA VAL A 76 1.32 2.08 15.83
C VAL A 76 2.81 2.45 15.96
N TRP A 77 3.36 3.13 14.97
CA TRP A 77 4.71 3.68 15.07
C TRP A 77 4.79 4.69 16.24
N PRO A 78 5.75 4.54 17.17
CA PRO A 78 5.90 5.50 18.26
C PRO A 78 6.35 6.85 17.68
N LYS A 79 5.57 7.91 17.91
CA LYS A 79 6.04 9.27 17.62
C LYS A 79 7.21 9.59 18.53
N SER A 80 8.28 10.17 17.98
CA SER A 80 9.35 10.71 18.81
C SER A 80 8.76 11.80 19.72
N VAL A 81 8.84 11.60 21.03
CA VAL A 81 8.55 12.65 22.00
C VAL A 81 9.69 13.65 21.90
N THR A 82 9.39 14.90 21.58
CA THR A 82 10.35 16.01 21.66
C THR A 82 10.44 16.50 23.10
#